data_AF-A0A9E4Z1M4-F1
#
_entry.id   AF-A0A9E4Z1M4-F1
#
_cell.length_a   1.000
_cell.length_b   1.000
_cell.length_c   1.000
_cell.angle_alpha   90.00
_cell.angle_beta   90.00
_cell.angle_gamma   90.00
#
_symmetry.space_group_name_H-M   'P 1'
#
loop_
_entity.id
_entity.type
_entity.pdbx_description
1 polymer ?
#
loop_
_entity_poly.entity_id
_entity_poly.type
_entity_poly.pdbx_seq_one_letter_code
_entity_poly.pdbx_strand_id
1 'polypeptide(L)'
;ATVSVGAVPWAGSGFRMEIYGRKGTLITTGSVSSQRGEMLRVQGAKGSNELQNLTLPERFFYVPDDFPRGDPFNVGQMYALFAEAIRTGQSRLPTFEVAVDLHRFIDTIKRASDTGREQVVA
;
A
#
# COMPACT_ATOMS: atom_id res chain seq x y z
N ALA A 1 8.45 16.79 -3.07
CA ALA A 1 7.89 15.80 -2.13
C ALA A 1 8.74 15.83 -0.86
N THR A 2 8.13 15.69 0.32
CA THR A 2 8.87 15.66 1.58
C THR A 2 8.86 14.23 2.10
N VAL A 3 10.03 13.69 2.44
CA VAL A 3 10.17 12.37 3.07
C VAL A 3 10.82 12.58 4.43
N SER A 4 10.19 12.12 5.50
CA SER A 4 10.75 12.07 6.85
C SER A 4 10.84 10.63 7.31
N VAL A 5 11.97 10.27 7.93
CA VAL A 5 12.18 8.96 8.55
C VAL A 5 12.52 9.18 10.01
N GLY A 6 11.81 8.51 10.90
CA GLY A 6 12.05 8.59 12.34
C GLY A 6 11.54 7.33 13.05
N ALA A 7 12.22 6.96 14.12
CA ALA A 7 11.72 5.95 15.04
C ALA A 7 10.74 6.63 16.01
N VAL A 8 9.50 6.15 16.05
CA VAL A 8 8.45 6.66 16.95
C VAL A 8 8.22 5.62 18.05
N PRO A 9 8.87 5.74 19.23
CA PRO A 9 8.84 4.69 20.25
C PRO A 9 7.45 4.52 20.89
N TRP A 10 6.67 5.60 21.00
CA TRP A 10 5.34 5.60 21.60
C TRP A 10 4.36 6.39 20.74
N ALA A 11 3.09 5.95 20.71
CA ALA A 11 2.00 6.61 19.96
C ALA A 11 2.30 6.83 18.46
N GLY A 12 2.97 5.87 17.83
CA GLY A 12 3.14 5.85 16.37
C GLY A 12 1.79 5.88 15.65
N SER A 13 1.70 6.65 14.56
CA SER A 13 0.47 6.81 13.77
C SER A 13 0.10 5.60 12.90
N GLY A 14 0.93 4.56 12.91
CA GLY A 14 0.75 3.36 12.09
C GLY A 14 0.96 3.63 10.60
N PHE A 15 0.20 2.93 9.76
CA PHE A 15 0.20 3.14 8.32
C PHE A 15 -0.78 4.25 7.94
N ARG A 16 -0.32 5.20 7.12
CA ARG A 16 -1.18 6.21 6.50
C ARG A 16 -0.72 6.46 5.07
N MET A 17 -1.65 6.40 4.14
CA MET A 17 -1.45 6.79 2.74
C MET A 17 -2.56 7.75 2.32
N GLU A 18 -2.17 8.88 1.74
CA GLU A 18 -3.09 9.92 1.26
C GLU A 18 -2.87 10.14 -0.23
N ILE A 19 -3.96 10.18 -0.97
CA ILE A 19 -3.96 10.45 -2.41
C ILE A 19 -4.85 11.65 -2.66
N TYR A 20 -4.23 12.75 -3.08
CA TYR A 20 -4.92 14.01 -3.40
C TYR A 20 -5.13 14.10 -4.91
N GLY A 21 -6.39 13.97 -5.33
CA GLY A 21 -6.80 14.11 -6.72
C GLY A 21 -7.56 15.41 -6.95
N ARG A 22 -7.66 15.82 -8.21
CA ARG A 22 -8.40 17.04 -8.61
C ARG A 22 -9.88 17.04 -8.17
N LYS A 23 -10.49 15.86 -8.05
CA LYS A 23 -11.92 15.70 -7.74
C LYS A 23 -12.18 15.22 -6.32
N GLY A 24 -11.15 15.00 -5.52
CA GLY A 24 -11.31 14.42 -4.19
C GLY A 24 -10.04 13.81 -3.62
N THR A 25 -10.16 13.31 -2.40
CA THR A 25 -9.07 12.75 -1.60
C THR A 25 -9.41 11.33 -1.18
N LEU A 26 -8.44 10.44 -1.21
CA LEU A 26 -8.51 9.12 -0.58
C LEU A 26 -7.49 9.01 0.54
N ILE A 27 -7.91 8.44 1.66
CA ILE A 27 -7.06 8.21 2.82
C ILE A 27 -7.20 6.76 3.25
N THR A 28 -6.06 6.08 3.38
CA THR A 28 -5.99 4.72 3.90
C THR A 28 -5.22 4.75 5.21
N THR A 29 -5.76 4.14 6.26
CA THR A 29 -5.12 4.06 7.59
C THR A 29 -5.12 2.64 8.15
N GLY A 30 -4.06 2.27 8.86
CA GLY A 30 -3.95 1.01 9.60
C GLY A 30 -3.09 1.17 10.84
N SER A 31 -3.28 0.32 11.85
CA SER A 31 -2.58 0.42 13.13
C SER A 31 -1.10 0.03 13.07
N VAL A 32 -0.70 -0.79 12.07
CA VAL A 32 0.66 -1.33 11.97
C VAL A 32 1.32 -1.00 10.64
N SER A 33 0.95 -1.71 9.57
CA SER A 33 1.55 -1.57 8.23
C SER A 33 0.49 -1.89 7.18
N SER A 34 0.75 -1.59 5.90
CA SER A 34 -0.20 -1.92 4.83
C SER A 34 -0.42 -3.42 4.64
N GLN A 35 0.55 -4.27 5.01
CA GLN A 35 0.46 -5.73 4.83
C GLN A 35 0.04 -6.50 6.09
N ARG A 36 0.04 -5.88 7.28
CA ARG A 36 -0.21 -6.55 8.57
C ARG A 36 -1.29 -5.86 9.38
N GLY A 37 -1.92 -6.65 10.24
CA GLY A 37 -2.95 -6.27 11.17
C GLY A 37 -4.34 -6.42 10.59
N GLU A 38 -5.24 -5.60 11.09
CA GLU A 38 -6.62 -5.55 10.65
C GLU A 38 -6.77 -4.96 9.25
N MET A 39 -7.95 -5.11 8.68
CA MET A 39 -8.30 -4.51 7.40
C MET A 39 -8.14 -2.99 7.45
N LEU A 40 -7.44 -2.44 6.47
CA LEU A 40 -7.20 -0.99 6.40
C LEU A 40 -8.53 -0.25 6.28
N ARG A 41 -8.69 0.78 7.09
CA ARG A 41 -9.80 1.72 6.97
C ARG A 41 -9.53 2.62 5.78
N VAL A 42 -10.50 2.69 4.85
CA VAL A 42 -10.44 3.57 3.70
C VAL A 42 -11.50 4.66 3.84
N GLN A 43 -11.08 5.91 3.65
CA GLN A 43 -11.95 7.07 3.65
C GLN A 43 -11.79 7.85 2.34
N GLY A 44 -12.85 8.55 1.95
CA GLY A 44 -12.84 9.41 0.77
C GLY A 44 -13.67 10.67 0.95
N ALA A 45 -13.26 11.73 0.25
CA ALA A 45 -14.01 12.97 0.09
C ALA A 45 -14.12 13.30 -1.40
N LYS A 46 -15.29 13.76 -1.86
CA LYS A 46 -15.53 14.12 -3.26
C LYS A 46 -16.45 15.33 -3.35
N GLY A 47 -15.97 16.43 -3.93
CA GLY A 47 -16.75 17.67 -4.04
C GLY A 47 -17.05 18.36 -2.70
N SER A 48 -16.47 17.88 -1.60
CA SER A 48 -16.57 18.45 -0.25
C SER A 48 -15.27 18.17 0.51
N ASN A 49 -15.12 18.77 1.69
CA ASN A 49 -14.01 18.48 2.61
C ASN A 49 -14.35 17.39 3.64
N GLU A 50 -15.52 16.77 3.52
CA GLU A 50 -15.99 15.76 4.47
C GLU A 50 -15.49 14.38 4.06
N LEU A 51 -14.69 13.76 4.93
CA LEU A 51 -14.19 12.40 4.75
C LEU A 51 -15.22 11.38 5.25
N GLN A 52 -15.67 10.50 4.36
CA GLN A 52 -16.59 9.42 4.70
C GLN A 52 -15.88 8.06 4.62
N ASN A 53 -16.28 7.12 5.48
CA ASN A 53 -15.81 5.74 5.39
C ASN A 53 -16.30 5.11 4.09
N LEU A 54 -15.41 4.44 3.38
CA LEU A 54 -15.74 3.71 2.17
C LEU A 54 -15.81 2.22 2.47
N THR A 55 -16.94 1.60 2.13
CA THR A 55 -17.06 0.15 2.12
C THR A 55 -16.20 -0.40 0.99
N LEU A 56 -15.34 -1.37 1.30
CA LEU A 56 -14.52 -2.05 0.30
C LEU A 56 -15.40 -2.99 -0.53
N PRO A 57 -15.45 -2.81 -1.87
CA PRO A 57 -16.21 -3.72 -2.71
C PRO A 57 -15.69 -5.15 -2.69
N GLU A 58 -16.59 -6.13 -2.62
CA GLU A 58 -16.27 -7.58 -2.59
C GLU A 58 -15.41 -8.06 -3.76
N ARG A 59 -15.50 -7.41 -4.92
CA ARG A 59 -14.63 -7.70 -6.08
C ARG A 59 -13.12 -7.55 -5.82
N PHE A 60 -12.73 -6.93 -4.70
CA PHE A 60 -11.34 -6.84 -4.25
C PHE A 60 -10.94 -7.94 -3.25
N PHE A 61 -11.83 -8.91 -3.00
CA PHE A 61 -11.66 -10.07 -2.14
C PHE A 61 -11.59 -11.31 -3.05
N TYR A 62 -10.44 -11.96 -3.06
CA TYR A 62 -10.05 -13.09 -3.91
C TYR A 62 -9.95 -14.40 -3.12
N VAL A 63 -9.99 -14.34 -1.80
CA VAL A 63 -10.09 -15.50 -0.91
C VAL A 63 -11.55 -15.80 -0.56
N PRO A 64 -11.90 -17.04 -0.19
CA PRO A 64 -13.23 -17.39 0.31
C PRO A 64 -13.70 -16.52 1.47
N ASP A 65 -15.02 -16.40 1.65
CA ASP A 65 -15.62 -15.55 2.69
C ASP A 65 -15.26 -15.98 4.12
N ASP A 66 -15.05 -17.29 4.30
CA ASP A 66 -14.65 -17.94 5.56
C ASP A 66 -13.13 -17.93 5.79
N PHE A 67 -12.35 -17.34 4.87
CA PHE A 67 -10.90 -17.24 5.02
C PHE A 67 -10.52 -16.38 6.24
N PRO A 68 -9.52 -16.80 7.05
CA PRO A 68 -9.11 -16.07 8.25
C PRO A 68 -8.78 -14.59 7.96
N ARG A 69 -9.37 -13.69 8.75
CA ARG A 69 -9.07 -12.26 8.73
C ARG A 69 -7.74 -11.96 9.45
N GLY A 70 -7.23 -10.73 9.29
CA GLY A 70 -5.96 -10.30 9.89
C GLY A 70 -4.75 -10.57 8.98
N ASP A 71 -3.58 -10.80 9.56
CA ASP A 71 -2.31 -11.03 8.83
C ASP A 71 -2.41 -12.08 7.71
N PRO A 72 -3.07 -13.25 7.90
CA PRO A 72 -3.15 -14.25 6.84
C PRO A 72 -3.95 -13.77 5.63
N PHE A 73 -4.89 -12.84 5.82
CA PHE A 73 -5.83 -12.40 4.79
C PHE A 73 -5.10 -11.81 3.58
N ASN A 74 -4.17 -10.87 3.81
CA ASN A 74 -3.41 -10.24 2.73
C ASN A 74 -2.51 -11.23 1.96
N VAL A 75 -1.92 -12.19 2.68
CA VAL A 75 -1.10 -13.24 2.08
C VAL A 75 -1.96 -14.19 1.25
N GLY A 76 -3.11 -14.61 1.78
CA GLY A 76 -4.09 -15.44 1.08
C GLY A 76 -4.58 -14.79 -0.22
N GLN A 77 -4.89 -13.49 -0.17
CA GLN A 77 -5.28 -12.69 -1.35
C GLN A 77 -4.19 -12.78 -2.44
N MET A 78 -2.92 -12.59 -2.08
CA MET A 78 -1.80 -12.67 -3.02
C MET A 78 -1.62 -14.08 -3.61
N TYR A 79 -1.75 -15.13 -2.80
CA TYR A 79 -1.66 -16.51 -3.29
C TYR A 79 -2.81 -16.89 -4.21
N ALA A 80 -4.03 -16.41 -3.95
CA ALA A 80 -5.18 -16.63 -4.83
C ALA A 80 -4.93 -16.02 -6.23
N LEU A 81 -4.43 -14.78 -6.26
CA LEU A 81 -4.02 -14.10 -7.50
C LEU A 81 -2.86 -14.79 -8.21
N PHE A 82 -1.90 -15.32 -7.46
CA PHE A 82 -0.74 -16.02 -8.03
C PHE A 82 -1.16 -17.34 -8.67
N ALA A 83 -2.03 -18.10 -8.00
CA ALA A 83 -2.58 -19.33 -8.54
C ALA A 83 -3.45 -19.08 -9.78
N GLU A 84 -4.20 -17.98 -9.82
CA GLU A 84 -4.93 -17.52 -11.01
C GLU A 84 -3.96 -17.26 -12.18
N ALA A 85 -2.88 -16.51 -11.94
CA ALA A 85 -1.89 -16.18 -12.97
C ALA A 85 -1.22 -17.43 -13.56
N ILE A 86 -0.91 -18.43 -12.75
CA ILE A 86 -0.36 -19.72 -13.23
C ILE A 86 -1.36 -20.43 -14.15
N ARG A 87 -2.64 -20.46 -13.76
CA ARG A 87 -3.67 -21.19 -14.53
C ARG A 87 -4.02 -20.52 -15.85
N THR A 88 -4.03 -19.19 -15.89
CA THR A 88 -4.49 -18.42 -17.06
C THR A 88 -3.36 -17.90 -17.93
N GLY A 89 -2.12 -17.88 -17.41
CA GLY A 89 -1.00 -17.18 -18.04
C GLY A 89 -1.11 -15.65 -17.98
N GLN A 90 -2.14 -15.09 -17.34
CA GLN A 90 -2.34 -13.65 -17.20
C GLN A 90 -2.09 -13.20 -15.77
N SER A 91 -1.02 -12.42 -15.57
CA SER A 91 -0.67 -11.88 -14.27
C SER A 91 -1.07 -10.42 -14.13
N ARG A 92 -1.63 -10.09 -12.97
CA ARG A 92 -1.83 -8.72 -12.48
C ARG A 92 -0.99 -8.42 -11.23
N LEU A 93 0.00 -9.27 -10.96
CA LEU A 93 0.90 -9.16 -9.82
C LEU A 93 2.18 -8.40 -10.18
N PRO A 94 2.85 -7.78 -9.20
CA PRO A 94 4.19 -7.24 -9.40
C PRO A 94 5.14 -8.29 -9.96
N THR A 95 5.98 -7.88 -10.92
CA THR A 95 7.00 -8.74 -11.53
C THR A 95 8.35 -8.55 -10.85
N PHE A 96 9.35 -9.31 -11.29
CA PHE A 96 10.72 -9.14 -10.82
C PHE A 96 11.28 -7.75 -11.19
N GLU A 97 10.92 -7.21 -12.35
CA GLU A 97 11.29 -5.87 -12.79
C GLU A 97 10.79 -4.82 -11.79
N VAL A 98 9.55 -4.95 -11.31
CA VAL A 98 8.99 -4.05 -10.28
C VAL A 98 9.83 -4.11 -8.99
N ALA A 99 10.32 -5.30 -8.61
CA ALA A 99 11.19 -5.44 -7.45
C ALA A 99 12.56 -4.78 -7.68
N VAL A 100 13.13 -4.88 -8.88
CA VAL A 100 14.39 -4.20 -9.23
C VAL A 100 14.22 -2.69 -9.17
N ASP A 101 13.13 -2.15 -9.73
CA ASP A 101 12.85 -0.71 -9.72
C ASP A 101 12.66 -0.19 -8.30
N LEU A 102 12.00 -0.95 -7.43
CA LEU A 102 11.91 -0.63 -6.00
C LEU A 102 13.30 -0.52 -5.35
N HIS A 103 14.21 -1.46 -5.62
CA HIS A 103 15.56 -1.43 -5.03
C HIS A 103 16.39 -0.26 -5.57
N ARG A 104 16.32 0.03 -6.88
CA ARG A 104 16.97 1.21 -7.46
C ARG A 104 16.47 2.51 -6.84
N PHE A 105 15.17 2.61 -6.61
CA PHE A 105 14.58 3.76 -5.95
C PHE A 105 15.08 3.92 -4.51
N ILE A 106 15.13 2.83 -3.74
CA ILE A 106 15.69 2.82 -2.37
C ILE A 106 17.17 3.23 -2.37
N ASP A 107 17.97 2.74 -3.31
CA ASP A 107 19.38 3.11 -3.44
C ASP A 107 19.57 4.59 -3.79
N THR A 108 18.64 5.15 -4.58
CA THR A 108 18.59 6.59 -4.88
C THR A 108 18.33 7.41 -3.61
N ILE A 109 17.38 6.98 -2.77
CA ILE A 109 17.10 7.62 -1.47
C ILE A 109 18.33 7.56 -0.55
N LYS A 110 18.96 6.39 -0.44
CA LYS A 110 20.19 6.22 0.36
C LYS A 110 21.29 7.16 -0.09
N ARG A 111 21.56 7.22 -1.41
CA ARG A 111 22.55 8.13 -1.99
C ARG A 111 22.23 9.60 -1.70
N ALA A 112 20.96 10.00 -1.76
CA ALA A 112 20.55 11.36 -1.42
C ALA A 112 20.86 11.70 0.05
N SER A 113 20.56 10.75 0.95
CA SER A 113 20.87 10.86 2.39
C SER A 113 22.37 10.95 2.66
N ASP A 114 23.17 10.06 2.07
CA ASP A 114 24.61 9.99 2.31
C ASP A 114 25.36 11.23 1.80
N THR A 115 24.89 11.81 0.68
CA THR A 115 25.54 12.95 0.03
C THR A 115 24.95 14.30 0.42
N GLY A 116 23.76 14.33 1.01
CA GLY A 116 22.99 15.55 1.25
C GLY A 116 22.57 16.28 -0.03
N ARG A 117 22.52 15.59 -1.18
CA ARG A 117 22.20 16.16 -2.48
C ARG A 117 21.00 15.46 -3.12
N GLU A 118 20.21 16.24 -3.84
CA GLU A 118 19.14 15.70 -4.69
C GLU A 118 19.70 14.69 -5.70
N GLN A 119 18.95 13.60 -5.91
CA GLN A 119 19.29 12.54 -6.85
C GLN A 119 18.17 12.41 -7.87
N VAL A 120 18.55 12.11 -9.13
CA VAL A 120 17.58 11.78 -10.18
C VAL A 120 17.16 10.32 -9.99
N VAL A 121 15.84 10.09 -9.95
CA VAL A 121 15.28 8.74 -10.01
C VAL A 121 15.31 8.29 -11.47
N ALA A 122 15.98 7.16 -11.73
CA ALA A 122 16.04 6.53 -13.04
C ALA A 122 14.80 5.69 -13.33
#